data_AF-A5ZNL5-F1
#
_entry.id   AF-A5ZNL5-F1
#
_cell.length_a   1.000
_cell.length_b   1.000
_cell.length_c   1.000
_cell.angle_alpha   90.00
_cell.angle_beta   90.00
_cell.angle_gamma   90.00
#
_symmetry.space_group_name_H-M   'P 1'
#
loop_
_entity.id
_entity.type
_entity.pdbx_description
1 polymer ?
#
loop_
_entity_poly.entity_id
_entity_poly.type
_entity_poly.pdbx_seq_one_letter_code
_entity_poly.pdbx_strand_id
1 'polypeptide(L)' 'MAVEKKTLGLEEDGNIDILDVKCDPDLVGMLIQTYGFLPGYHMNKRHWITILLDESVSEAKTLDFLDMSYDLIDGGK' A
#
# COMPACT_ATOMS: atom_id res chain seq x y z
N MET A 1 -5.98 -7.27 5.33
CA MET A 1 -5.88 -7.46 6.80
C MET A 1 -6.59 -6.30 7.46
N ALA A 2 -7.47 -6.54 8.43
CA ALA A 2 -8.22 -5.47 9.08
C ALA A 2 -7.35 -4.78 10.15
N VAL A 3 -7.14 -3.47 9.99
CA VAL A 3 -6.38 -2.63 10.92
C VAL A 3 -7.23 -1.44 11.35
N GLU A 4 -7.06 -0.99 12.60
CA GLU A 4 -7.75 0.20 13.08
C GLU A 4 -7.29 1.43 12.30
N LYS A 5 -8.26 2.18 11.73
CA LYS A 5 -8.03 3.40 10.96
C LYS A 5 -7.17 4.42 11.73
N LYS A 6 -7.36 4.51 13.05
CA LYS A 6 -6.58 5.34 13.97
C LYS A 6 -5.07 5.03 13.97
N THR A 7 -4.70 3.75 13.87
CA THR A 7 -3.28 3.31 13.81
C THR A 7 -2.62 3.74 12.50
N LEU A 8 -3.42 3.92 11.45
CA LEU A 8 -2.98 4.41 10.13
C LEU A 8 -2.95 5.94 10.06
N GLY A 9 -3.35 6.66 11.11
CA GLY A 9 -3.43 8.11 11.15
C GLY A 9 -4.69 8.70 10.50
N LEU A 10 -5.71 7.87 10.26
CA LEU A 10 -7.01 8.32 9.75
C LEU A 10 -7.89 8.78 10.92
N GLU A 11 -8.68 9.84 10.72
CA GLU A 11 -9.53 10.45 11.76
C GLU A 11 -10.80 9.64 12.06
N GLU A 12 -11.17 8.71 11.18
CA GLU A 12 -12.35 7.88 11.33
C GLU A 12 -12.13 6.73 12.31
N ASP A 13 -13.17 6.41 13.10
CA ASP A 13 -13.20 5.24 13.97
C ASP A 13 -13.70 4.02 13.17
N GLY A 14 -13.02 2.88 13.32
CA GLY A 14 -13.34 1.63 12.62
C GLY A 14 -12.12 0.86 12.14
N ASN A 15 -12.38 -0.32 11.57
CA ASN A 15 -11.36 -1.18 10.97
C ASN A 15 -11.43 -1.05 9.44
N ILE A 16 -10.27 -1.03 8.80
CA ILE A 16 -10.13 -1.00 7.35
C ILE A 16 -9.23 -2.15 6.91
N ASP A 17 -9.60 -2.79 5.82
CA ASP A 17 -8.73 -3.78 5.20
C ASP A 17 -7.61 -3.08 4.44
N ILE A 18 -6.38 -3.47 4.76
CA ILE A 18 -5.19 -2.98 4.08
C ILE A 18 -4.40 -4.12 3.44
N LEU A 19 -3.65 -3.74 2.42
CA LEU A 19 -2.72 -4.61 1.70
C LEU A 19 -1.37 -3.92 1.62
N ASP A 20 -0.33 -4.57 2.15
CA ASP A 20 1.04 -4.06 2.07
C ASP A 20 1.74 -4.71 0.87
N VAL A 21 2.31 -3.90 -0.01
CA VAL A 21 2.99 -4.35 -1.24
C VAL A 21 4.35 -3.70 -1.36
N LYS A 22 5.30 -4.44 -1.91
CA LYS A 22 6.65 -3.93 -2.17
C LYS A 22 6.59 -3.04 -3.40
N CYS A 23 7.25 -1.89 -3.32
CA CYS A 23 7.28 -0.90 -4.39
C CYS A 23 8.69 -0.33 -4.52
N ASP A 24 8.99 0.19 -5.71
CA ASP A 24 10.24 0.86 -5.98
C ASP A 24 10.35 2.14 -5.13
N PRO A 25 11.48 2.39 -4.44
CA PRO A 25 11.65 3.55 -3.56
C PRO A 25 11.42 4.89 -4.25
N ASP A 26 11.69 5.02 -5.55
CA ASP A 26 11.42 6.24 -6.31
C ASP A 26 9.91 6.46 -6.54
N LEU A 27 9.12 5.38 -6.62
CA LEU A 27 7.66 5.45 -6.75
C LEU A 27 6.97 5.67 -5.40
N VAL A 28 7.48 5.11 -4.31
CA VAL A 28 6.88 5.22 -2.97
C VAL A 28 6.57 6.67 -2.61
N GLY A 29 7.52 7.58 -2.83
CA GLY A 29 7.37 9.00 -2.49
C GLY A 29 6.25 9.71 -3.28
N MET A 30 6.00 9.30 -4.52
CA MET A 30 4.90 9.82 -5.32
C MET A 30 3.55 9.22 -4.90
N LEU A 31 3.53 7.91 -4.62
CA LEU A 31 2.30 7.19 -4.31
C LEU A 31 1.68 7.64 -2.98
N ILE A 32 2.49 7.84 -1.94
CA ILE A 32 2.00 8.29 -0.63
C ILE A 32 1.40 9.71 -0.63
N GLN A 33 1.56 10.46 -1.73
CA GLN A 33 0.88 11.75 -1.93
C GLN A 33 -0.53 11.60 -2.49
N THR A 34 -0.91 10.39 -2.92
CA THR A 34 -2.22 10.09 -3.49
C THR A 34 -3.10 9.43 -2.43
N TYR A 35 -4.36 9.86 -2.34
CA TYR A 35 -5.33 9.24 -1.45
C TYR A 35 -5.51 7.74 -1.77
N GLY A 36 -5.61 6.91 -0.73
CA GLY A 36 -5.67 5.45 -0.85
C GLY A 36 -4.32 4.73 -0.69
N PHE A 37 -3.20 5.46 -0.69
CA PHE A 37 -1.87 4.91 -0.44
C PHE A 37 -1.25 5.53 0.80
N LEU A 38 -0.78 4.69 1.71
CA LEU A 38 -0.10 5.10 2.93
C LEU A 38 1.32 4.53 2.96
N PRO A 39 2.22 5.06 3.80
CA PRO A 39 3.52 4.45 4.05
C PRO A 39 3.36 2.99 4.52
N GLY A 40 4.32 2.11 4.18
CA GLY A 40 4.28 0.70 4.56
C GLY A 40 3.97 0.48 6.06
N TYR A 41 2.94 -0.32 6.34
CA TYR A 41 2.44 -0.60 7.67
C TYR A 41 3.21 -1.77 8.26
N HIS A 42 3.90 -1.54 9.38
CA HIS A 42 4.89 -2.46 9.99
C HIS A 42 6.08 -2.86 9.09
N MET A 43 6.09 -2.46 7.82
CA MET A 43 7.17 -2.71 6.86
C MET A 43 8.10 -1.50 6.68
N ASN A 44 9.14 -1.69 5.87
CA ASN A 44 10.08 -0.62 5.56
C ASN A 44 9.41 0.43 4.65
N LYS A 45 9.08 1.59 5.21
CA LYS A 45 8.42 2.72 4.54
C LYS A 45 9.14 3.28 3.31
N ARG A 46 10.37 2.87 3.03
CA ARG A 46 11.09 3.22 1.80
C ARG A 46 10.85 2.26 0.65
N HIS A 47 10.44 1.03 0.92
CA HIS A 47 10.30 -0.04 -0.09
C HIS A 47 8.90 -0.66 -0.11
N TRP A 48 8.02 -0.20 0.76
CA TRP A 48 6.69 -0.78 0.93
C TRP A 48 5.66 0.34 1.07
N ILE A 49 4.51 0.09 0.47
CA ILE A 49 3.32 0.95 0.58
C ILE A 49 2.15 0.11 1.09
N THR A 50 1.27 0.78 1.81
CA THR A 50 0.00 0.23 2.26
C THR A 50 -1.11 0.75 1.36
N ILE A 51 -1.86 -0.14 0.73
CA ILE A 51 -3.05 0.17 -0.07
C ILE A 51 -4.29 -0.01 0.80
N LEU A 52 -5.15 1.01 0.81
CA LEU A 52 -6.45 0.97 1.49
C LEU A 52 -7.50 0.26 0.60
N LEU A 53 -8.09 -0.83 1.09
CA LEU A 53 -9.12 -1.60 0.39
C LEU A 53 -10.54 -1.11 0.72
N ASP A 54 -10.73 0.21 0.67
CA ASP A 54 -11.98 0.92 0.98
C ASP A 54 -12.52 1.61 -0.29
N GLU A 55 -12.39 0.95 -1.44
CA GLU A 55 -12.80 1.45 -2.78
C GLU A 55 -12.08 2.73 -3.26
N SER A 56 -11.19 3.29 -2.43
CA SER A 56 -10.33 4.44 -2.75
C SER A 56 -9.34 4.16 -3.87
N VAL A 57 -8.93 2.91 -4.01
CA VAL A 57 -8.07 2.41 -5.09
C VAL A 57 -8.83 1.33 -5.84
N SER A 58 -8.96 1.49 -7.17
CA SER A 58 -9.65 0.49 -8.00
C SER A 58 -8.94 -0.86 -7.92
N GLU A 59 -9.71 -1.94 -7.90
CA GLU A 59 -9.18 -3.31 -7.84
C GLU A 59 -8.12 -3.59 -8.91
N ALA A 60 -8.37 -3.15 -10.16
CA ALA A 60 -7.41 -3.28 -11.25
C ALA A 60 -6.05 -2.64 -10.94
N LYS A 61 -6.04 -1.48 -10.27
CA LYS A 61 -4.81 -0.78 -9.88
C LYS A 61 -4.12 -1.50 -8.71
N THR A 62 -4.89 -2.03 -7.76
CA THR A 62 -4.35 -2.86 -6.67
C THR A 62 -3.67 -4.12 -7.21
N LEU A 63 -4.28 -4.78 -8.21
CA LEU A 63 -3.70 -5.95 -8.88
C LEU A 63 -2.41 -5.61 -9.64
N ASP A 64 -2.36 -4.46 -10.31
CA ASP A 64 -1.15 -3.96 -10.98
C ASP A 64 0.01 -3.75 -9.97
N PHE A 65 -0.26 -3.20 -8.79
CA PHE A 65 0.74 -3.11 -7.73
C PHE A 65 1.20 -4.45 -7.17
N LEU A 66 0.30 -5.44 -7.11
CA LEU A 66 0.68 -6.80 -6.72
C LEU A 66 1.61 -7.44 -7.75
N ASP A 67 1.32 -7.26 -9.04
CA ASP A 67 2.16 -7.76 -10.13
C ASP A 67 3.55 -7.09 -10.12
N MET A 68 3.59 -5.76 -9.99
CA MET A 68 4.86 -5.02 -9.81
C MET A 68 5.63 -5.47 -8.56
N SER A 69 4.93 -5.68 -7.44
CA SER A 69 5.56 -6.18 -6.22
C SER A 69 6.12 -7.58 -6.40
N TYR A 70 5.49 -8.42 -7.22
CA TYR A 70 5.98 -9.77 -7.55
C TYR A 70 7.21 -9.71 -8.45
N ASP A 71 7.17 -8.90 -9.51
CA ASP A 71 8.30 -8.67 -10.42
C ASP A 71 9.54 -8.15 -9.68
N LEU A 72 9.37 -7.26 -8.70
CA LEU A 72 10.46 -6.78 -7.83
C LEU A 72 11.12 -7.87 -6.96
N ILE A 73 10.49 -9.04 -6.81
CA ILE A 73 11.04 -10.19 -6.09
C ILE A 73 11.56 -11.25 -7.06
N ASP A 74 10.85 -11.50 -8.16
CA ASP A 74 11.21 -12.51 -9.17
C ASP A 74 12.28 -12.01 -10.16
N GLY A 75 12.47 -10.69 -10.29
CA GLY A 75 13.43 -9.99 -11.15
C GLY A 75 14.92 -10.20 -10.83
N GLY A 76 15.26 -11.33 -10.22
CA GLY A 76 16.59 -11.93 -10.23
C GLY A 76 16.69 -13.06 -11.27
N LYS A 77 16.45 -12.76 -12.55
CA LYS A 77 16.91 -13.57 -13.68
C LYS A 77 17.77 -12.74 -14.62
#